data_AF-A0A6P1HMT5-F1
#
_entry.id   AF-A0A6P1HMT5-F1
#
_cell.length_a   1.000
_cell.length_b   1.000
_cell.length_c   1.000
_cell.angle_alpha   90.00
_cell.angle_beta   90.00
_cell.angle_gamma   90.00
#
_symmetry.space_group_name_H-M   'P 1'
#
loop_
_entity.id
_entity.type
_entity.pdbx_description
1 polymer ?
#
loop_
_entity_poly.entity_id
_entity_poly.type
_entity_poly.pdbx_seq_one_letter_code
_entity_poly.pdbx_strand_id
1 'polypeptide(L)'
;MNSVQGNPQHAVYNSIVRSSNHSVQNQFDSNHSHKNVPSSNSERVALDTEKKDLHYGEQLSPEQKRQISELKAVEQKVKAHEQAHRSVGGKFAGGISYDFQKGPDGQEYIIGGEVPVQMPKSEDPEETIQAMEQVRRAALSPANPSSQDMQVASKASQAILEAQSEMKSKENKNADEQHHEDIRNQAIQKYQQQQGAFMRKPQTIFDQSA
;
A
#
# COMPACT_ATOMS: atom_id res chain seq x y z
N MET A 1 16.89 -19.37 11.23
CA MET A 1 15.95 -19.29 12.37
C MET A 1 15.43 -17.86 12.41
N ASN A 2 14.21 -17.60 11.93
CA ASN A 2 13.59 -16.27 12.04
C ASN A 2 12.28 -16.42 12.81
N SER A 3 12.27 -15.93 14.05
CA SER A 3 11.09 -15.93 14.90
C SER A 3 10.10 -14.88 14.39
N VAL A 4 8.88 -15.31 14.05
CA VAL A 4 7.77 -14.39 13.80
C VAL A 4 7.35 -13.77 15.12
N GLN A 5 7.93 -12.62 15.47
CA GLN A 5 7.44 -11.80 16.57
C GLN A 5 6.18 -11.05 16.12
N GLY A 6 5.01 -11.68 16.34
CA GLY A 6 3.74 -10.98 16.25
C GLY A 6 3.73 -9.80 17.22
N ASN A 7 3.52 -8.58 16.72
CA ASN A 7 3.58 -7.36 17.53
C ASN A 7 2.16 -6.85 17.84
N PRO A 8 1.71 -6.85 19.11
CA PRO A 8 0.31 -6.59 19.44
C PRO A 8 0.07 -5.10 19.74
N GLN A 9 -0.60 -4.37 18.84
CA GLN A 9 -1.11 -3.01 19.13
C GLN A 9 -2.51 -2.71 18.55
N HIS A 10 -3.48 -3.62 18.75
CA HIS A 10 -4.91 -3.26 18.74
C HIS A 10 -5.25 -2.47 20.03
N ALA A 11 -4.74 -1.24 20.13
CA ALA A 11 -4.69 -0.49 21.40
C ALA A 11 -5.51 0.82 21.41
N VAL A 12 -6.57 0.94 20.61
CA VAL A 12 -7.53 2.06 20.72
C VAL A 12 -9.02 1.68 20.59
N TYR A 13 -9.46 0.45 20.91
CA TYR A 13 -10.89 0.18 21.22
C TYR A 13 -11.19 -1.16 21.96
N ASN A 14 -10.46 -1.51 23.04
CA ASN A 14 -10.66 -2.79 23.74
C ASN A 14 -10.86 -2.69 25.27
N SER A 15 -11.35 -1.55 25.77
CA SER A 15 -11.58 -1.31 27.21
C SER A 15 -13.05 -1.38 27.65
N ILE A 16 -14.03 -1.49 26.73
CA ILE A 16 -15.45 -1.29 27.05
C ILE A 16 -16.28 -2.60 27.11
N VAL A 17 -15.81 -3.73 26.56
CA VAL A 17 -16.67 -4.92 26.35
C VAL A 17 -16.15 -6.24 26.96
N ARG A 18 -15.24 -6.21 27.96
CA ARG A 18 -14.69 -7.43 28.59
C ARG A 18 -15.29 -7.82 29.94
N SER A 19 -16.19 -7.01 30.52
CA SER A 19 -16.63 -7.19 31.92
C SER A 19 -17.84 -8.11 32.14
N SER A 20 -18.33 -8.81 31.11
CA SER A 20 -19.66 -9.48 31.18
C SER A 20 -19.66 -11.01 31.09
N ASN A 21 -18.52 -11.68 30.82
CA ASN A 21 -18.48 -13.14 30.66
C ASN A 21 -17.59 -13.82 31.72
N HIS A 22 -18.21 -14.22 32.82
CA HIS A 22 -17.63 -15.13 33.81
C HIS A 22 -18.69 -16.16 34.26
N SER A 23 -18.27 -17.42 34.50
CA SER A 23 -19.11 -18.63 34.58
C SER A 23 -19.82 -18.97 33.25
N VAL A 24 -20.00 -20.23 32.83
CA VAL A 24 -20.14 -21.49 33.58
C VAL A 24 -19.24 -22.60 33.03
N GLN A 25 -18.86 -23.51 33.94
CA GLN A 25 -18.02 -24.68 33.74
C GLN A 25 -18.90 -25.93 33.55
N ASN A 26 -18.60 -26.79 32.55
CA ASN A 26 -19.03 -28.19 32.58
C ASN A 26 -18.17 -29.07 31.65
N GLN A 27 -17.73 -30.21 32.19
CA GLN A 27 -16.92 -31.24 31.54
C GLN A 27 -17.81 -32.46 31.27
N PHE A 28 -17.76 -33.07 30.08
CA PHE A 28 -18.11 -34.49 29.89
C PHE A 28 -17.37 -35.08 28.68
N ASP A 29 -16.77 -36.25 28.87
CA ASP A 29 -15.95 -36.98 27.90
C ASP A 29 -16.73 -38.01 27.05
N SER A 30 -16.07 -38.51 25.99
CA SER A 30 -16.23 -39.85 25.37
C SER A 30 -16.98 -40.01 24.02
N ASN A 31 -16.20 -40.02 22.92
CA ASN A 31 -16.02 -41.15 21.98
C ASN A 31 -17.19 -42.13 21.67
N HIS A 32 -17.72 -42.17 20.42
CA HIS A 32 -17.41 -43.20 19.37
C HIS A 32 -18.25 -43.12 18.06
N SER A 33 -17.66 -43.67 17.00
CA SER A 33 -17.92 -43.56 15.54
C SER A 33 -19.11 -44.30 14.88
N HIS A 34 -19.55 -43.74 13.72
CA HIS A 34 -20.05 -44.38 12.45
C HIS A 34 -21.42 -45.13 12.42
N LYS A 35 -22.44 -44.69 11.61
CA LYS A 35 -22.88 -45.12 10.23
C LYS A 35 -23.45 -46.56 10.12
N ASN A 36 -24.51 -46.95 9.39
CA ASN A 36 -25.49 -46.35 8.43
C ASN A 36 -26.81 -47.21 8.45
N VAL A 37 -28.06 -46.77 8.16
CA VAL A 37 -28.79 -46.40 6.90
C VAL A 37 -28.94 -47.55 5.86
N PRO A 38 -30.12 -47.90 5.26
CA PRO A 38 -31.46 -47.24 5.24
C PRO A 38 -32.76 -48.10 5.44
N SER A 39 -33.90 -47.41 5.44
CA SER A 39 -35.22 -47.78 4.83
C SER A 39 -36.32 -48.47 5.64
N SER A 40 -37.37 -47.72 5.99
CA SER A 40 -38.73 -47.91 5.43
C SER A 40 -39.66 -46.74 5.83
N ASN A 41 -40.62 -46.41 4.97
CA ASN A 41 -41.56 -45.29 5.18
C ASN A 41 -42.65 -45.64 6.21
N SER A 42 -42.98 -44.70 7.09
CA SER A 42 -44.38 -44.29 7.33
C SER A 42 -44.52 -42.97 8.09
N GLU A 43 -45.14 -42.02 7.41
CA GLU A 43 -46.00 -40.92 7.91
C GLU A 43 -45.62 -40.03 9.12
N ARG A 44 -45.48 -38.74 8.80
CA ARG A 44 -46.03 -37.56 9.52
C ARG A 44 -45.58 -37.28 10.96
N VAL A 45 -44.60 -36.39 11.09
CA VAL A 45 -44.75 -35.21 11.99
C VAL A 45 -44.18 -34.00 11.25
N ALA A 46 -44.86 -32.84 11.33
CA ALA A 46 -44.33 -31.59 10.82
C ALA A 46 -43.10 -31.17 11.65
N LEU A 47 -41.94 -31.08 11.01
CA LEU A 47 -40.84 -30.28 11.50
C LEU A 47 -40.95 -28.91 10.83
N ASP A 48 -41.77 -28.07 11.44
CA ASP A 48 -41.65 -26.63 11.28
C ASP A 48 -40.21 -26.27 11.61
N THR A 49 -39.41 -26.09 10.57
CA THR A 49 -38.10 -25.48 10.71
C THR A 49 -38.38 -24.09 11.21
N GLU A 50 -38.11 -23.83 12.50
CA GLU A 50 -38.10 -22.49 13.06
C GLU A 50 -37.14 -21.65 12.21
N LYS A 51 -37.69 -20.99 11.21
CA LYS A 51 -37.23 -19.67 10.83
C LYS A 51 -37.42 -18.81 12.06
N LYS A 52 -36.38 -18.78 12.89
CA LYS A 52 -36.04 -17.61 13.68
C LYS A 52 -35.65 -16.52 12.68
N ASP A 53 -36.65 -16.03 11.98
CA ASP A 53 -36.68 -14.72 11.35
C ASP A 53 -36.47 -13.75 12.50
N LEU A 54 -35.19 -13.46 12.77
CA LEU A 54 -34.74 -12.65 13.90
C LEU A 54 -35.55 -11.36 13.91
N HIS A 55 -36.13 -11.03 15.05
CA HIS A 55 -37.10 -9.96 15.17
C HIS A 55 -36.40 -8.59 15.14
N TYR A 56 -35.91 -8.19 13.96
CA TYR A 56 -35.16 -6.94 13.67
C TYR A 56 -35.96 -5.64 13.98
N GLY A 57 -37.14 -5.74 14.59
CA GLY A 57 -38.01 -4.64 15.01
C GLY A 57 -38.36 -4.64 16.51
N GLU A 58 -37.74 -5.49 17.33
CA GLU A 58 -37.87 -5.41 18.79
C GLU A 58 -37.31 -4.06 19.27
N GLN A 59 -37.98 -3.40 20.23
CA GLN A 59 -37.68 -2.00 20.58
C GLN A 59 -36.27 -1.86 21.19
N LEU A 60 -35.29 -1.53 20.34
CA LEU A 60 -33.90 -1.31 20.75
C LEU A 60 -33.84 -0.37 21.96
N SER A 61 -33.12 -0.81 23.00
CA SER A 61 -32.92 -0.04 24.22
C SER A 61 -32.19 1.27 23.93
N PRO A 62 -32.30 2.29 24.79
CA PRO A 62 -31.53 3.53 24.64
C PRO A 62 -30.01 3.28 24.53
N GLU A 63 -29.51 2.25 25.23
CA GLU A 63 -28.11 1.82 25.18
C GLU A 63 -27.73 1.19 23.83
N GLN A 64 -28.55 0.28 23.31
CA GLN A 64 -28.33 -0.31 21.97
C GLN A 64 -28.37 0.76 20.87
N LYS A 65 -29.30 1.72 20.95
CA LYS A 65 -29.37 2.88 20.04
C LYS A 65 -28.11 3.74 20.11
N ARG A 66 -27.58 3.97 21.32
CA ARG A 66 -26.31 4.68 21.51
C ARG A 66 -25.15 3.92 20.89
N GLN A 67 -25.04 2.61 21.12
CA GLN A 67 -24.00 1.77 20.52
C GLN A 67 -24.02 1.83 18.98
N ILE A 68 -25.22 1.76 18.38
CA ILE A 68 -25.40 1.93 16.93
C ILE A 68 -24.93 3.32 16.45
N SER A 69 -25.24 4.38 17.21
CA SER A 69 -24.78 5.74 16.88
C SER A 69 -23.25 5.87 16.97
N GLU A 70 -22.62 5.20 17.94
CA GLU A 70 -21.16 5.18 18.10
C GLU A 70 -20.49 4.39 16.96
N LEU A 71 -21.03 3.22 16.59
CA LEU A 71 -20.57 2.43 15.44
C LEU A 71 -20.69 3.22 14.12
N LYS A 72 -21.82 3.91 13.88
CA LYS A 72 -21.99 4.79 12.71
C LYS A 72 -20.98 5.94 12.69
N ALA A 73 -20.67 6.52 13.84
CA ALA A 73 -19.66 7.59 13.94
C ALA A 73 -18.23 7.09 13.72
N VAL A 74 -17.90 5.85 14.10
CA VAL A 74 -16.63 5.19 13.78
C VAL A 74 -16.55 4.91 12.28
N GLU A 75 -17.57 4.29 11.71
CA GLU A 75 -17.63 3.95 10.28
C GLU A 75 -17.36 5.17 9.38
N GLN A 76 -18.00 6.31 9.65
CA GLN A 76 -17.78 7.53 8.85
C GLN A 76 -16.34 8.04 8.96
N LYS A 77 -15.69 7.90 10.12
CA LYS A 77 -14.27 8.25 10.30
C LYS A 77 -13.36 7.31 9.53
N VAL A 78 -13.59 6.00 9.58
CA VAL A 78 -12.80 5.00 8.84
C VAL A 78 -12.96 5.21 7.34
N LYS A 79 -14.20 5.33 6.84
CA LYS A 79 -14.46 5.65 5.42
C LYS A 79 -13.72 6.91 4.96
N ALA A 80 -13.69 7.97 5.77
CA ALA A 80 -12.94 9.19 5.46
C ALA A 80 -11.42 8.98 5.51
N HIS A 81 -10.91 8.17 6.44
CA HIS A 81 -9.49 7.84 6.59
C HIS A 81 -8.97 7.04 5.37
N GLU A 82 -9.62 5.92 5.05
CA GLU A 82 -9.23 5.09 3.90
C GLU A 82 -9.40 5.83 2.57
N GLN A 83 -10.46 6.63 2.43
CA GLN A 83 -10.67 7.45 1.23
C GLN A 83 -9.58 8.51 1.07
N ALA A 84 -9.05 9.08 2.15
CA ALA A 84 -7.93 10.03 2.10
C ALA A 84 -6.65 9.34 1.59
N HIS A 85 -6.29 8.18 2.14
CA HIS A 85 -5.17 7.37 1.63
C HIS A 85 -5.33 6.99 0.15
N ARG A 86 -6.49 6.44 -0.22
CA ARG A 86 -6.79 5.96 -1.57
C ARG A 86 -6.77 7.09 -2.61
N SER A 87 -7.39 8.23 -2.29
CA SER A 87 -7.49 9.36 -3.21
C SER A 87 -6.14 10.03 -3.47
N VAL A 88 -5.32 10.23 -2.43
CA VAL A 88 -3.99 10.82 -2.59
C VAL A 88 -3.00 9.83 -3.18
N GLY A 89 -3.03 8.54 -2.79
CA GLY A 89 -2.07 7.54 -3.28
C GLY A 89 -2.20 7.20 -4.77
N GLY A 90 -3.37 7.43 -5.38
CA GLY A 90 -3.56 7.29 -6.83
C GLY A 90 -3.14 5.91 -7.34
N LYS A 91 -2.21 5.87 -8.30
CA LYS A 91 -1.69 4.61 -8.88
C LYS A 91 -0.86 3.75 -7.93
N PHE A 92 -0.36 4.30 -6.82
CA PHE A 92 0.44 3.56 -5.84
C PHE A 92 -0.40 3.03 -4.68
N ALA A 93 -1.64 3.50 -4.51
CA ALA A 93 -2.60 2.88 -3.59
C ALA A 93 -3.22 1.61 -4.22
N GLY A 94 -3.41 0.57 -3.41
CA GLY A 94 -4.28 -0.57 -3.71
C GLY A 94 -5.73 -0.32 -3.29
N GLY A 95 -6.58 -1.33 -3.45
CA GLY A 95 -8.00 -1.25 -3.06
C GLY A 95 -8.18 -1.05 -1.55
N ILE A 96 -9.31 -0.48 -1.14
CA ILE A 96 -9.64 -0.33 0.28
C ILE A 96 -10.15 -1.69 0.80
N SER A 97 -9.55 -2.16 1.88
CA SER A 97 -10.07 -3.26 2.72
C SER A 97 -10.78 -2.68 3.94
N TYR A 98 -11.78 -3.39 4.47
CA TYR A 98 -12.54 -2.96 5.64
C TYR A 98 -12.75 -4.09 6.64
N ASP A 99 -12.63 -3.76 7.93
CA ASP A 99 -12.99 -4.60 9.06
C ASP A 99 -14.40 -4.25 9.56
N PHE A 100 -15.21 -5.27 9.83
CA PHE A 100 -16.63 -5.12 10.18
C PHE A 100 -16.93 -5.62 11.59
N GLN A 101 -17.88 -4.97 12.26
CA GLN A 101 -18.48 -5.42 13.51
C GLN A 101 -20.00 -5.44 13.40
N LYS A 102 -20.62 -6.53 13.85
CA LYS A 102 -22.08 -6.65 13.94
C LYS A 102 -22.62 -5.85 15.14
N GLY A 103 -23.58 -4.98 14.89
CA GLY A 103 -24.30 -4.18 15.89
C GLY A 103 -25.43 -4.95 16.59
N PRO A 104 -26.05 -4.36 17.63
CA PRO A 104 -27.19 -4.96 18.34
C PRO A 104 -28.48 -4.97 17.52
N ASP A 105 -28.54 -4.18 16.44
CA ASP A 105 -29.54 -4.25 15.37
C ASP A 105 -29.22 -5.33 14.32
N GLY A 106 -28.16 -6.12 14.53
CA GLY A 106 -27.70 -7.17 13.63
C GLY A 106 -27.13 -6.69 12.28
N GLN A 107 -26.95 -5.38 12.07
CA GLN A 107 -26.28 -4.85 10.88
C GLN A 107 -24.76 -4.85 11.06
N GLU A 108 -24.00 -4.90 9.97
CA GLU A 108 -22.54 -4.79 10.01
C GLU A 108 -22.10 -3.34 9.79
N TYR A 109 -21.15 -2.90 10.62
CA TYR A 109 -20.60 -1.55 10.64
C TYR A 109 -19.09 -1.59 10.47
N ILE A 110 -18.52 -0.68 9.68
CA ILE A 110 -17.06 -0.60 9.50
C ILE A 110 -16.41 -0.05 10.78
N ILE A 111 -15.44 -0.78 11.32
CA ILE A 111 -14.68 -0.41 12.52
C ILE A 111 -13.18 -0.21 12.26
N GLY A 112 -12.69 -0.65 11.11
CA GLY A 112 -11.30 -0.52 10.68
C GLY A 112 -11.19 -0.68 9.16
N GLY A 113 -10.01 -0.43 8.63
CA GLY A 113 -9.71 -0.58 7.21
C GLY A 113 -8.23 -0.38 6.95
N GLU A 114 -7.83 -0.67 5.71
CA GLU A 114 -6.48 -0.35 5.24
C GLU A 114 -6.48 -0.08 3.72
N VAL A 115 -5.50 0.72 3.30
CA VAL A 115 -5.14 0.93 1.90
C VAL A 115 -3.67 0.55 1.71
N PRO A 116 -3.36 -0.60 1.10
CA PRO A 116 -1.97 -0.99 0.90
C PRO A 116 -1.30 -0.04 -0.10
N VAL A 117 -0.13 0.51 0.27
CA VAL A 117 0.61 1.47 -0.56
C VAL A 117 1.90 0.83 -1.08
N GLN A 118 2.07 0.87 -2.40
CA GLN A 118 3.23 0.33 -3.11
C GLN A 118 4.39 1.32 -3.07
N MET A 119 5.61 0.83 -2.86
CA MET A 119 6.85 1.63 -2.91
C MET A 119 7.76 1.13 -4.04
N PRO A 120 7.45 1.42 -5.32
CA PRO A 120 8.31 1.04 -6.44
C PRO A 120 9.58 1.91 -6.48
N LYS A 121 10.72 1.28 -6.78
CA LYS A 121 11.97 1.96 -7.17
C LYS A 121 12.18 1.76 -8.67
N SER A 122 12.52 2.83 -9.39
CA SER A 122 12.90 2.79 -10.81
C SER A 122 14.42 2.80 -10.95
N GLU A 123 14.91 2.47 -12.14
CA GLU A 123 16.31 2.75 -12.51
C GLU A 123 16.56 4.26 -12.65
N ASP A 124 15.50 5.05 -12.90
CA ASP A 124 15.56 6.51 -12.85
C ASP A 124 15.32 7.04 -11.41
N PRO A 125 16.28 7.77 -10.83
CA PRO A 125 16.09 8.42 -9.54
C PRO A 125 15.00 9.50 -9.56
N GLU A 126 14.76 10.19 -10.70
CA GLU A 126 13.69 11.18 -10.80
C GLU A 126 12.31 10.53 -10.64
N GLU A 127 12.04 9.45 -11.40
CA GLU A 127 10.81 8.67 -11.26
C GLU A 127 10.64 8.11 -9.84
N THR A 128 11.74 7.66 -9.22
CA THR A 128 11.72 7.14 -7.84
C THR A 128 11.34 8.24 -6.84
N ILE A 129 11.90 9.45 -6.96
CA ILE A 129 11.52 10.58 -6.10
C ILE A 129 10.04 10.92 -6.29
N GLN A 130 9.56 11.06 -7.53
CA GLN A 130 8.16 11.38 -7.81
C GLN A 130 7.20 10.31 -7.25
N ALA A 131 7.56 9.03 -7.37
CA ALA A 131 6.79 7.92 -6.81
C ALA A 131 6.76 7.96 -5.27
N MET A 132 7.93 8.11 -4.63
CA MET A 132 8.03 8.13 -3.18
C MET A 132 7.43 9.38 -2.55
N GLU A 133 7.49 10.53 -3.20
CA GLU A 133 6.76 11.72 -2.76
C GLU A 133 5.25 11.48 -2.77
N GLN A 134 4.73 10.82 -3.81
CA GLN A 134 3.31 10.47 -3.88
C GLN A 134 2.90 9.50 -2.76
N VAL A 135 3.73 8.50 -2.46
CA VAL A 135 3.55 7.56 -1.34
C VAL A 135 3.56 8.30 0.00
N ARG A 136 4.55 9.17 0.23
CA ARG A 136 4.69 9.96 1.46
C ARG A 136 3.46 10.85 1.68
N ARG A 137 2.96 11.53 0.64
CA ARG A 137 1.73 12.32 0.70
C ARG A 137 0.51 11.46 1.03
N ALA A 138 0.42 10.26 0.47
CA ALA A 138 -0.71 9.36 0.69
C ALA A 138 -0.77 8.84 2.13
N ALA A 139 0.38 8.43 2.67
CA ALA A 139 0.49 7.99 4.06
C ALA A 139 0.17 9.12 5.05
N LEU A 140 0.63 10.35 4.78
CA LEU A 140 0.33 11.52 5.60
C LEU A 140 -1.01 12.21 5.27
N SER A 141 -1.88 11.57 4.47
CA SER A 141 -3.12 12.20 3.99
C SER A 141 -4.24 12.35 5.02
N PRO A 142 -4.50 11.39 5.94
CA PRO A 142 -5.51 11.58 6.97
C PRO A 142 -5.04 12.60 8.01
N ALA A 143 -5.98 13.32 8.62
CA ALA A 143 -5.67 14.30 9.67
C ALA A 143 -5.01 13.71 10.93
N ASN A 144 -5.20 12.41 11.17
CA ASN A 144 -4.56 11.63 12.23
C ASN A 144 -4.02 10.33 11.61
N PRO A 145 -2.83 10.32 11.00
CA PRO A 145 -2.25 9.11 10.40
C PRO A 145 -1.89 8.09 11.49
N SER A 146 -1.97 6.80 11.17
CA SER A 146 -1.59 5.73 12.10
C SER A 146 -0.07 5.62 12.25
N SER A 147 0.39 4.82 13.21
CA SER A 147 1.82 4.50 13.36
C SER A 147 2.37 3.73 12.15
N GLN A 148 1.56 2.96 11.45
CA GLN A 148 1.93 2.27 10.20
C GLN A 148 2.12 3.26 9.06
N ASP A 149 1.24 4.26 8.92
CA ASP A 149 1.35 5.30 7.89
C ASP A 149 2.59 6.17 8.12
N MET A 150 2.85 6.55 9.37
CA MET A 150 4.07 7.27 9.74
C MET A 150 5.34 6.47 9.39
N GLN A 151 5.32 5.13 9.50
CA GLN A 151 6.42 4.27 9.04
C GLN A 151 6.54 4.25 7.51
N VAL A 152 5.43 4.18 6.77
CA VAL A 152 5.43 4.26 5.29
C VAL A 152 5.97 5.61 4.81
N ALA A 153 5.52 6.71 5.43
CA ALA A 153 6.00 8.06 5.14
C ALA A 153 7.51 8.22 5.44
N SER A 154 7.99 7.61 6.52
CA SER A 154 9.42 7.59 6.87
C SER A 154 10.26 6.81 5.85
N LYS A 155 9.83 5.59 5.48
CA LYS A 155 10.49 4.77 4.44
C LYS A 155 10.52 5.48 3.09
N ALA A 156 9.41 6.08 2.66
CA ALA A 156 9.36 6.87 1.45
C ALA A 156 10.31 8.09 1.50
N SER A 157 10.43 8.75 2.66
CA SER A 157 11.39 9.85 2.86
C SER A 157 12.85 9.38 2.78
N GLN A 158 13.17 8.19 3.28
CA GLN A 158 14.50 7.59 3.14
C GLN A 158 14.83 7.30 1.67
N ALA A 159 13.90 6.66 0.94
CA ALA A 159 14.06 6.36 -0.49
C ALA A 159 14.19 7.62 -1.37
N ILE A 160 13.54 8.74 -1.01
CA ILE A 160 13.76 10.05 -1.67
C ILE A 160 15.20 10.52 -1.48
N LEU A 161 15.75 10.45 -0.26
CA LEU A 161 17.12 10.88 0.03
C LEU A 161 18.17 10.00 -0.69
N GLU A 162 17.93 8.68 -0.75
CA GLU A 162 18.75 7.75 -1.52
C GLU A 162 18.76 8.11 -3.01
N ALA A 163 17.58 8.27 -3.62
CA ALA A 163 17.44 8.63 -5.03
C ALA A 163 18.05 10.01 -5.34
N GLN A 164 17.95 11.00 -4.44
CA GLN A 164 18.64 12.30 -4.58
C GLN A 164 20.17 12.17 -4.57
N SER A 165 20.73 11.17 -3.87
CA SER A 165 22.16 10.86 -3.89
C SER A 165 22.57 10.15 -5.18
N GLU A 166 21.74 9.20 -5.64
CA GLU A 166 21.92 8.50 -6.92
C GLU A 166 21.88 9.47 -8.12
N MET A 167 20.97 10.45 -8.12
CA MET A 167 20.84 11.49 -9.14
C MET A 167 22.14 12.27 -9.33
N LYS A 168 22.67 12.87 -8.24
CA LYS A 168 23.96 13.60 -8.27
C LYS A 168 25.12 12.73 -8.73
N SER A 169 25.08 11.45 -8.37
CA SER A 169 26.08 10.46 -8.79
C SER A 169 25.99 10.13 -10.29
N LYS A 170 24.80 10.21 -10.90
CA LYS A 170 24.61 10.09 -12.35
C LYS A 170 25.01 11.36 -13.08
N GLU A 171 24.62 12.54 -12.58
CA GLU A 171 25.00 13.84 -13.16
C GLU A 171 26.53 13.97 -13.33
N ASN A 172 27.30 13.64 -12.29
CA ASN A 172 28.75 13.66 -12.34
C ASN A 172 29.33 12.68 -13.39
N LYS A 173 28.81 11.44 -13.45
CA LYS A 173 29.25 10.45 -14.45
C LYS A 173 28.94 10.90 -15.87
N ASN A 174 27.75 11.44 -16.10
CA ASN A 174 27.34 11.96 -17.41
C ASN A 174 28.25 13.13 -17.84
N ALA A 175 28.63 14.01 -16.91
CA ALA A 175 29.57 15.10 -17.18
C ALA A 175 30.99 14.58 -17.50
N ASP A 176 31.49 13.58 -16.76
CA ASP A 176 32.79 12.94 -17.03
C ASP A 176 32.80 12.22 -18.39
N GLU A 177 31.70 11.54 -18.76
CA GLU A 177 31.53 10.87 -20.05
C GLU A 177 31.45 11.87 -21.21
N GLN A 178 30.66 12.94 -21.07
CA GLN A 178 30.58 14.02 -22.06
C GLN A 178 31.95 14.69 -22.27
N HIS A 179 32.70 14.96 -21.20
CA HIS A 179 34.04 15.55 -21.29
C HIS A 179 35.03 14.61 -22.02
N HIS A 180 34.96 13.30 -21.80
CA HIS A 180 35.76 12.33 -22.56
C HIS A 180 35.36 12.26 -24.04
N GLU A 181 34.07 12.35 -24.34
CA GLU A 181 33.56 12.37 -25.71
C GLU A 181 34.02 13.64 -26.45
N ASP A 182 33.94 14.80 -25.82
CA ASP A 182 34.42 16.07 -26.37
C ASP A 182 35.93 16.05 -26.66
N ILE A 183 36.76 15.53 -25.73
CA ILE A 183 38.19 15.37 -25.96
C ILE A 183 38.46 14.45 -27.16
N ARG A 184 37.75 13.32 -27.26
CA ARG A 184 37.85 12.40 -28.41
C ARG A 184 37.46 13.10 -29.71
N ASN A 185 36.34 13.83 -29.73
CA ASN A 185 35.82 14.50 -30.91
C ASN A 185 36.76 15.63 -31.37
N GLN A 186 37.31 16.42 -30.44
CA GLN A 186 38.34 17.43 -30.75
C GLN A 186 39.62 16.80 -31.33
N ALA A 187 40.06 15.65 -30.81
CA ALA A 187 41.24 14.95 -31.34
C ALA A 187 41.01 14.45 -32.77
N ILE A 188 39.84 13.88 -33.06
CA ILE A 188 39.45 13.42 -34.40
C ILE A 188 39.41 14.60 -35.39
N GLN A 189 38.79 15.73 -35.00
CA GLN A 189 38.74 16.93 -35.85
C GLN A 189 40.14 17.48 -36.16
N LYS A 190 41.02 17.59 -35.17
CA LYS A 190 42.42 18.04 -35.36
C LYS A 190 43.18 17.15 -36.35
N TYR A 191 43.02 15.83 -36.25
CA TYR A 191 43.65 14.87 -37.16
C TYR A 191 43.15 15.03 -38.61
N GLN A 192 41.84 15.21 -38.81
CA GLN A 192 41.26 15.44 -40.14
C GLN A 192 41.76 16.75 -40.79
N GLN A 193 41.84 17.85 -40.02
CA GLN A 193 42.33 19.14 -40.50
C GLN A 193 43.79 19.06 -40.98
N GLN A 194 44.65 18.31 -40.27
CA GLN A 194 46.05 18.13 -40.66
C GLN A 194 46.20 17.36 -41.98
N GLN A 195 45.39 16.32 -42.21
CA GLN A 195 45.40 15.60 -43.49
C GLN A 195 44.85 16.44 -44.65
N GLY A 196 43.79 17.23 -44.41
CA GLY A 196 43.28 18.19 -45.40
C GLY A 196 44.26 19.32 -45.74
N ALA A 197 45.17 19.67 -44.83
CA ALA A 197 46.28 20.57 -45.11
C ALA A 197 47.36 19.91 -45.98
N PHE A 198 47.74 18.67 -45.70
CA PHE A 198 48.74 17.92 -46.48
C PHE A 198 48.30 17.59 -47.92
N MET A 199 46.99 17.47 -48.17
CA MET A 199 46.43 17.22 -49.51
C MET A 199 46.36 18.46 -50.42
N ARG A 200 46.56 19.68 -49.90
CA ARG A 200 46.57 20.90 -50.73
C ARG A 200 47.92 21.02 -51.45
N LYS A 201 47.94 20.55 -52.70
CA LYS A 201 49.09 20.61 -53.61
C LYS A 201 49.74 22.01 -53.64
N PRO A 202 51.08 22.11 -53.78
CA PRO A 202 51.73 23.38 -53.99
C PRO A 202 51.19 24.03 -55.26
N GLN A 203 50.85 25.33 -55.18
CA GLN A 203 50.57 26.15 -56.35
C GLN A 203 51.84 26.17 -57.21
N THR A 204 51.78 25.60 -58.41
CA THR A 204 52.85 25.72 -59.40
C THR A 204 52.95 27.18 -59.84
N ILE A 205 53.92 27.91 -59.29
CA ILE A 205 54.31 29.22 -59.79
C ILE A 205 54.91 29.00 -61.18
N PHE A 206 54.12 29.27 -62.20
CA PHE A 206 54.60 29.34 -63.58
C PHE A 206 55.15 30.74 -63.80
N ASP A 207 56.46 30.91 -63.63
CA ASP A 207 57.15 32.14 -64.02
C ASP A 207 57.13 32.24 -65.56
N GLN A 208 56.70 33.38 -66.08
CA GLN A 208 56.64 33.68 -67.51
C GLN A 208 57.79 34.64 -67.87
N SER A 209 58.98 34.07 -68.11
CA SER A 209 60.12 34.79 -68.70
C SER A 209 61.16 33.79 -69.23
N ALA A 210 61.82 33.97 -70.38
CA ALA A 210 61.55 34.85 -71.52
C ALA A 210 62.16 34.21 -72.79
#